data_AF-A0A1M5MBR3-F1
#
_entry.id   AF-A0A1M5MBR3-F1
#
_cell.length_a   1.000
_cell.length_b   1.000
_cell.length_c   1.000
_cell.angle_alpha   90.00
_cell.angle_beta   90.00
_cell.angle_gamma   90.00
#
_symmetry.space_group_name_H-M   'P 1'
#
loop_
_entity.id
_entity.type
_entity.pdbx_description
1 polymer ?
#
loop_
_entity_poly.entity_id
_entity_poly.type
_entity_poly.pdbx_seq_one_letter_code
_entity_poly.pdbx_strand_id
1 'polypeptide(L)'
;MNDLQIKHCPRCKNDIKIPPLTTEQKKELQTIRERQGMGSLLERIRKITALDLIDSKILTIHINKTGHCNKCIYANLKGENQICPECKSFNLNWE
;
A
#
# COMPACT_ATOMS: atom_id res chain seq x y z
N MET A 1 16.89 -3.88 -14.47
CA MET A 1 15.67 -3.20 -14.96
C MET A 1 14.74 -3.10 -13.77
N ASN A 2 14.41 -1.89 -13.31
CA ASN A 2 13.51 -1.69 -12.18
C ASN A 2 12.08 -1.66 -12.72
N ASP A 3 11.39 -2.80 -12.67
CA ASP A 3 10.00 -2.91 -13.15
C ASP A 3 9.04 -2.35 -12.11
N LEU A 4 8.93 -1.03 -12.11
CA LEU A 4 7.99 -0.29 -11.28
C LEU A 4 6.58 -0.45 -11.86
N GLN A 5 5.66 -1.02 -11.08
CA GLN A 5 4.26 -1.16 -11.48
C GLN A 5 3.48 0.11 -11.11
N ILE A 6 2.64 0.60 -12.01
CA ILE A 6 1.77 1.75 -11.77
C ILE A 6 0.32 1.26 -11.64
N LYS A 7 -0.37 1.70 -10.59
CA LYS A 7 -1.80 1.44 -10.37
C LYS A 7 -2.52 2.76 -10.13
N HIS A 8 -3.78 2.86 -10.53
CA HIS A 8 -4.58 4.06 -10.30
C HIS A 8 -5.56 3.86 -9.15
N CYS A 9 -5.72 4.87 -8.28
CA CYS A 9 -6.76 4.87 -7.26
C CYS A 9 -7.99 5.67 -7.71
N PRO A 10 -9.13 5.02 -8.02
CA PRO A 10 -10.32 5.73 -8.47
C PRO A 10 -10.87 6.75 -7.46
N ARG A 11 -10.62 6.55 -6.15
CA ARG A 11 -11.07 7.44 -5.09
C ARG A 11 -10.26 8.73 -5.00
N CYS A 12 -8.93 8.63 -4.86
CA CYS A 12 -8.08 9.81 -4.63
C CYS A 12 -7.46 10.37 -5.91
N LYS A 13 -7.69 9.72 -7.05
CA LYS A 13 -7.21 10.13 -8.39
C LYS A 13 -5.68 10.18 -8.53
N ASN A 14 -4.95 9.59 -7.59
CA ASN A 14 -3.50 9.46 -7.68
C ASN A 14 -3.11 8.14 -8.33
N ASP A 15 -1.99 8.18 -9.03
CA ASP A 15 -1.26 6.99 -9.43
C ASP A 15 -0.33 6.54 -8.29
N ILE A 16 -0.33 5.24 -8.04
CA ILE A 16 0.51 4.56 -7.06
C ILE A 16 1.66 3.89 -7.79
N LYS A 17 2.87 4.34 -7.49
CA LYS A 17 4.11 3.69 -7.91
C LYS A 17 4.45 2.56 -6.95
N ILE A 18 4.35 1.32 -7.42
CA ILE A 18 4.63 0.11 -6.66
C ILE A 18 6.00 -0.43 -7.11
N PRO A 19 7.05 -0.28 -6.29
CA PRO A 19 8.36 -0.83 -6.62
C PRO A 19 8.34 -2.35 -6.54
N PRO A 20 9.29 -3.03 -7.20
CA PRO A 20 9.46 -4.47 -7.01
C PRO A 20 9.86 -4.72 -5.54
N LEU A 21 9.00 -5.43 -4.81
CA LEU A 21 9.20 -5.81 -3.41
C LEU A 21 9.19 -7.32 -3.29
N THR A 22 10.12 -7.88 -2.52
CA THR A 22 10.11 -9.31 -2.19
C THR A 22 8.95 -9.64 -1.25
N THR A 23 8.61 -10.92 -1.16
CA THR A 23 7.59 -11.41 -0.21
C THR A 23 7.93 -11.03 1.23
N GLU A 24 9.22 -11.09 1.60
CA GLU A 24 9.71 -10.72 2.94
C GLU A 24 9.51 -9.23 3.20
N GLN A 25 9.82 -8.37 2.21
CA GLN A 25 9.62 -6.93 2.32
C GLN A 25 8.13 -6.58 2.47
N LYS A 26 7.25 -7.22 1.68
CA LYS A 26 5.80 -7.05 1.80
C LYS A 26 5.31 -7.45 3.21
N LYS A 27 5.75 -8.59 3.74
CA LYS A 27 5.41 -9.08 5.09
C LYS A 27 5.92 -8.14 6.19
N GLU A 28 7.13 -7.61 6.05
CA GLU A 28 7.69 -6.63 6.97
C GLU A 28 6.83 -5.37 7.00
N LEU A 29 6.52 -4.80 5.84
CA LEU A 29 5.71 -3.59 5.73
C LEU A 29 4.30 -3.81 6.30
N GLN A 30 3.70 -4.98 6.08
CA GLN A 30 2.43 -5.34 6.73
C GLN A 30 2.54 -5.38 8.25
N THR A 31 3.59 -6.01 8.79
CA THR A 31 3.81 -6.08 10.23
C THR A 31 3.94 -4.68 10.84
N ILE A 32 4.64 -3.77 10.16
CA ILE A 32 4.77 -2.37 10.58
C ILE A 32 3.40 -1.67 10.51
N ARG A 33 2.64 -1.87 9.42
CA ARG A 33 1.29 -1.29 9.25
C ARG A 33 0.37 -1.67 10.39
N GLU A 34 0.41 -2.92 10.84
CA GLU A 34 -0.46 -3.45 11.89
C GLU A 34 -0.03 -3.06 13.30
N ARG A 35 1.28 -2.98 13.57
CA ARG A 35 1.81 -2.86 14.94
C ARG A 35 2.39 -1.49 15.29
N GLN A 36 2.90 -0.75 14.31
CA GLN A 36 3.68 0.46 14.53
C GLN A 36 3.04 1.70 13.89
N GLY A 37 2.13 1.53 12.94
CA GLY A 37 1.38 2.62 12.32
C GLY A 37 2.06 3.28 11.12
N MET A 38 1.47 4.39 10.66
CA MET A 38 1.77 4.99 9.35
C MET A 38 3.14 5.68 9.28
N GLY A 39 3.61 6.27 10.38
CA GLY A 39 4.89 6.98 10.43
C GLY A 39 6.06 6.03 10.19
N SER A 40 6.15 4.97 11.00
CA SER A 40 7.17 3.92 10.85
C SER A 40 7.11 3.23 9.49
N LEU A 41 5.90 3.04 8.94
CA LEU A 41 5.71 2.46 7.61
C LEU A 41 6.31 3.34 6.51
N LEU A 42 6.01 4.64 6.53
CA LEU A 42 6.57 5.60 5.58
C LEU A 42 8.11 5.65 5.67
N GLU A 43 8.66 5.68 6.87
CA GLU A 43 10.11 5.64 7.07
C GLU A 43 10.75 4.38 6.50
N ARG A 44 10.13 3.21 6.71
CA ARG A 44 10.65 1.95 6.17
C ARG A 44 10.61 1.92 4.66
N ILE A 45 9.51 2.34 4.04
CA ILE A 45 9.38 2.44 2.57
C ILE A 45 10.50 3.31 1.99
N ARG A 46 10.77 4.47 2.59
CA ARG A 46 11.83 5.38 2.13
C ARG A 46 13.24 4.78 2.27
N LYS A 47 13.44 3.85 3.20
CA LYS A 47 14.74 3.16 3.40
C LYS A 47 14.97 2.02 2.40
N ILE A 48 13.92 1.34 1.99
CA ILE A 48 14.03 0.11 1.16
C ILE A 48 13.65 0.32 -0.30
N THR A 49 13.17 1.52 -0.67
CA THR A 49 12.76 1.86 -2.03
C THR A 49 13.45 3.14 -2.49
N ALA A 50 13.55 3.33 -3.81
CA ALA A 50 14.07 4.57 -4.41
C ALA A 50 12.96 5.61 -4.68
N LEU A 51 11.79 5.48 -4.06
CA LEU A 51 10.69 6.43 -4.24
C LEU A 51 11.00 7.78 -3.58
N ASP A 52 10.54 8.86 -4.20
CA ASP A 52 10.57 10.17 -3.55
C ASP A 52 9.56 10.24 -2.38
N LEU A 53 9.56 11.36 -1.66
CA LEU A 53 8.68 11.53 -0.50
C LEU A 53 7.19 11.51 -0.88
N ILE A 54 6.81 12.05 -2.04
CA ILE A 54 5.42 12.15 -2.47
C ILE A 54 4.91 10.76 -2.84
N ASP A 55 5.65 10.05 -3.69
CA ASP A 55 5.33 8.68 -4.10
C ASP A 55 5.33 7.74 -2.90
N SER A 56 6.28 7.89 -1.98
CA SER A 56 6.31 7.10 -0.73
C SER A 56 5.07 7.34 0.11
N LYS A 57 4.62 8.59 0.28
CA LYS A 57 3.38 8.91 1.01
C LYS A 57 2.16 8.30 0.32
N ILE A 58 2.08 8.42 -1.01
CA ILE A 58 0.99 7.83 -1.80
C ILE A 58 0.98 6.32 -1.62
N LEU A 59 2.12 5.64 -1.75
CA LEU A 59 2.20 4.20 -1.53
C LEU A 59 1.74 3.81 -0.12
N THR A 60 2.26 4.50 0.89
CA THR A 60 1.98 4.25 2.31
C THR A 60 0.48 4.26 2.60
N ILE A 61 -0.27 5.26 2.10
CA ILE A 61 -1.71 5.38 2.38
C ILE A 61 -2.57 4.30 1.70
N HIS A 62 -1.99 3.55 0.76
CA HIS A 62 -2.67 2.45 0.07
C HIS A 62 -2.31 1.07 0.66
N ILE A 63 -1.25 0.94 1.49
CA ILE A 63 -0.94 -0.31 2.20
C ILE A 63 -1.92 -0.49 3.35
N ASN A 64 -2.80 -1.48 3.21
CA ASN A 64 -3.87 -1.71 4.18
C ASN A 64 -3.54 -2.82 5.16
N LYS A 65 -4.18 -2.75 6.33
CA LYS A 65 -4.26 -3.92 7.21
C LYS A 65 -4.96 -5.04 6.46
N THR A 66 -4.41 -6.24 6.49
CA THR A 66 -4.91 -7.39 5.70
C THR A 66 -6.42 -7.59 5.86
N GLY A 67 -7.12 -7.75 4.74
CA GLY A 67 -8.57 -7.86 4.64
C GLY A 67 -9.35 -6.54 4.71
N HIS A 68 -8.75 -5.44 5.18
CA HIS A 68 -9.47 -4.20 5.49
C HIS A 68 -9.22 -3.08 4.49
N CYS A 69 -10.22 -2.27 4.19
CA CYS A 69 -10.01 -1.04 3.45
C CYS A 69 -9.35 0.04 4.32
N ASN A 70 -8.40 0.80 3.75
CA ASN A 70 -7.76 1.92 4.45
C ASN A 70 -8.63 3.18 4.60
N LYS A 71 -9.82 3.21 3.99
CA LYS A 71 -10.65 4.43 3.88
C LYS A 71 -12.08 4.29 4.39
N CYS A 72 -12.60 3.07 4.49
CA CYS A 72 -13.95 2.82 5.00
C CYS A 72 -13.96 1.54 5.85
N ILE A 73 -15.14 1.17 6.37
CA ILE A 73 -15.31 0.03 7.28
C ILE A 73 -15.26 -1.34 6.60
N TYR A 74 -15.20 -1.40 5.26
CA TYR A 74 -15.16 -2.67 4.53
C TYR A 74 -13.97 -3.55 4.94
N ALA A 75 -14.24 -4.79 5.36
CA ALA A 75 -13.26 -5.71 5.96
C ALA A 75 -13.16 -7.08 5.27
N ASN A 76 -13.58 -7.17 4.00
CA ASN A 76 -13.60 -8.41 3.21
C ASN A 76 -12.79 -8.30 1.91
N LEU A 77 -11.70 -7.52 1.88
CA LEU A 77 -10.79 -7.50 0.72
C LEU A 77 -10.08 -8.86 0.59
N LYS A 78 -9.93 -9.34 -0.64
CA LYS A 78 -9.26 -10.61 -0.96
C LYS A 78 -8.24 -10.43 -2.09
N GLY A 79 -7.02 -10.91 -1.89
CA GLY A 79 -5.93 -10.81 -2.86
C GLY A 79 -5.16 -9.49 -2.83
N GLU A 80 -4.03 -9.40 -3.55
CA GLU A 80 -3.00 -8.38 -3.31
C GLU A 80 -3.35 -6.93 -3.71
N ASN A 81 -4.09 -6.72 -4.79
CA ASN A 81 -4.30 -5.40 -5.38
C ASN A 81 -5.80 -5.17 -5.59
N GLN A 82 -6.46 -4.52 -4.64
CA GLN A 82 -7.93 -4.50 -4.59
C GLN A 82 -8.49 -3.08 -4.59
N ILE A 83 -9.43 -2.83 -5.50
CA ILE A 83 -10.29 -1.66 -5.41
C ILE A 83 -11.44 -2.01 -4.47
N CYS A 84 -11.56 -1.26 -3.39
CA CYS A 84 -12.65 -1.43 -2.43
C CYS A 84 -14.00 -1.25 -3.15
N PRO A 85 -14.95 -2.21 -3.04
CA PRO A 85 -16.21 -2.16 -3.75
C PRO A 85 -17.11 -1.01 -3.26
N GLU A 86 -16.99 -0.62 -1.99
CA GLU A 86 -17.79 0.45 -1.38
C GLU A 86 -17.27 1.85 -1.71
N CYS A 87 -16.00 2.11 -1.35
CA CYS A 87 -15.47 3.48 -1.36
C CYS A 87 -14.55 3.79 -2.53
N LYS A 88 -14.30 2.78 -3.39
CA LYS A 88 -13.43 2.82 -4.59
C LYS A 88 -11.97 3.17 -4.31
N SER A 89 -11.53 3.11 -3.05
CA SER A 89 -10.10 3.21 -2.72
C SER A 89 -9.36 2.00 -3.27
N PHE A 90 -8.23 2.22 -3.91
CA PHE A 90 -7.26 1.14 -4.14
C PHE A 90 -6.62 0.74 -2.80
N ASN A 91 -6.25 -0.53 -2.65
CA ASN A 91 -5.63 -1.08 -1.45
C ASN A 91 -4.59 -2.13 -1.87
N LEU A 92 -3.41 -2.02 -1.29
CA LEU A 92 -2.31 -2.98 -1.39
C LEU A 92 -2.46 -3.97 -0.24
N ASN A 93 -3.32 -4.97 -0.49
CA ASN A 93 -3.72 -5.98 0.47
C ASN A 93 -2.79 -7.18 0.38
N TRP A 94 -1.52 -6.96 0.71
CA TRP A 94 -0.50 -8.02 0.71
C TRP A 94 -0.87 -9.06 1.78
N GLU A 95 -1.41 -10.18 1.32
CA GLU A 95 -1.77 -11.38 2.11
C GLU A 95 -0.56 -12.32 2.30
#